data_AF-K7R753-F1
#
_entry.id   AF-K7R753-F1
#
_cell.length_a   1.000
_cell.length_b   1.000
_cell.length_c   1.000
_cell.angle_alpha   90.00
_cell.angle_beta   90.00
_cell.angle_gamma   90.00
#
_symmetry.space_group_name_H-M   'P 1'
#
loop_
_entity.id
_entity.type
_entity.pdbx_description
1 polymer ?
#
loop_
_entity_poly.entity_id
_entity_poly.type
_entity_poly.pdbx_seq_one_letter_code
_entity_poly.pdbx_strand_id
1 'polypeptide(L)'
;MEYAEMPYEEARKRAVRVLEDGYGDAVVLKDEHGYWALYYFYWAQTPPPAATPHWMEGPLGEVGAIRSPYEMKKFLEEVGEPDFLNDVD
;
A
#
# COMPACT_ATOMS: atom_id res chain seq x y z
N MET A 1 -2.38 16.88 2.48
CA MET A 1 -2.10 15.96 1.38
C MET A 1 -2.73 14.64 1.78
N GLU A 2 -3.70 14.18 1.02
CA GLU A 2 -4.39 12.93 1.29
C GLU A 2 -3.49 11.77 0.89
N TYR A 3 -3.36 10.75 1.74
CA TYR A 3 -2.48 9.62 1.44
C TYR A 3 -2.89 8.85 0.19
N ALA A 4 -4.17 8.92 -0.19
CA ALA A 4 -4.71 8.32 -1.41
C ALA A 4 -4.10 8.91 -2.70
N GLU A 5 -3.61 10.15 -2.65
CA GLU A 5 -3.00 10.83 -3.79
C GLU A 5 -1.48 10.93 -3.67
N MET A 6 -0.88 10.27 -2.67
CA MET A 6 0.56 10.36 -2.43
C MET A 6 1.35 9.54 -3.46
N PRO A 7 2.26 10.17 -4.23
CA PRO A 7 3.10 9.45 -5.18
C PRO A 7 3.99 8.44 -4.48
N TYR A 8 4.19 7.27 -5.10
CA TYR A 8 4.98 6.17 -4.57
C TYR A 8 6.40 6.58 -4.14
N GLU A 9 7.09 7.41 -4.93
CA GLU A 9 8.44 7.90 -4.57
C GLU A 9 8.42 8.76 -3.29
N GLU A 10 7.40 9.59 -3.14
CA GLU A 10 7.23 10.43 -1.96
C GLU A 10 6.86 9.60 -0.72
N ALA A 11 5.95 8.63 -0.88
CA ALA A 11 5.56 7.69 0.15
C ALA A 11 6.77 6.88 0.64
N ARG A 12 7.58 6.32 -0.27
CA ARG A 12 8.82 5.59 0.05
C ARG A 12 9.80 6.44 0.86
N LYS A 13 9.97 7.73 0.53
CA LYS A 13 10.85 8.64 1.29
C LYS A 13 10.39 8.90 2.71
N ARG A 14 9.08 8.79 2.97
CA ARG A 14 8.45 9.03 4.29
C ARG A 14 8.21 7.74 5.07
N ALA A 15 8.51 6.59 4.47
CA ALA A 15 8.18 5.29 5.02
C ALA A 15 8.91 5.01 6.33
N VAL A 16 8.19 4.58 7.35
CA VAL A 16 8.78 3.98 8.56
C VAL A 16 9.08 2.50 8.35
N ARG A 17 8.41 1.87 7.38
CA ARG A 17 8.61 0.48 6.95
C ARG A 17 8.08 0.30 5.53
N VAL A 18 8.66 -0.64 4.78
CA VAL A 18 8.08 -1.12 3.51
C VAL A 18 8.01 -2.65 3.58
N LEU A 19 6.89 -3.23 3.14
CA LEU A 19 6.73 -4.67 2.96
C LEU A 19 6.66 -4.96 1.46
N GLU A 20 7.44 -5.94 1.00
CA GLU A 20 7.58 -6.31 -0.42
C GLU A 20 7.51 -7.84 -0.50
N ASP A 21 6.55 -8.40 -1.24
CA ASP A 21 6.34 -9.85 -1.34
C ASP A 21 6.06 -10.36 -2.76
N GLY A 22 6.28 -9.52 -3.77
CA GLY A 22 6.07 -9.85 -5.19
C GLY A 22 4.64 -9.68 -5.70
N TYR A 23 3.66 -9.47 -4.81
CA TYR A 23 2.29 -9.05 -5.19
C TYR A 23 2.12 -7.53 -5.16
N GLY A 24 3.07 -6.83 -4.55
CA GLY A 24 3.08 -5.38 -4.48
C GLY A 24 4.04 -4.88 -3.42
N ASP A 25 3.88 -3.59 -3.11
CA ASP A 25 4.51 -2.91 -1.98
C ASP A 25 3.43 -2.40 -1.03
N ALA A 26 3.65 -2.58 0.28
CA ALA A 26 2.93 -1.85 1.31
C ALA A 26 3.89 -0.83 1.93
N VAL A 27 3.73 0.44 1.58
CA VAL A 27 4.51 1.54 2.14
C VAL A 27 3.82 2.02 3.42
N VAL A 28 4.51 1.88 4.54
CA VAL A 28 3.96 2.20 5.85
C VAL A 28 4.39 3.60 6.28
N LEU A 29 3.41 4.46 6.53
CA LEU A 29 3.55 5.79 7.09
C LEU A 29 3.11 5.81 8.56
N LYS A 30 3.58 6.80 9.31
CA LYS A 30 3.16 7.05 10.69
C LYS A 30 2.82 8.53 10.87
N ASP A 31 1.65 8.80 11.43
CA ASP A 31 1.22 10.12 11.86
C ASP A 31 0.73 10.11 13.32
N GLU A 32 0.05 11.17 13.73
CA GLU A 32 -0.52 11.28 15.08
C GLU A 32 -1.72 10.34 15.33
N HIS A 33 -2.34 9.82 14.28
CA HIS A 33 -3.51 8.94 14.35
C HIS A 33 -3.14 7.46 14.35
N GLY A 34 -1.97 7.10 13.81
CA GLY A 34 -1.44 5.74 13.86
C GLY A 34 -0.55 5.40 12.67
N TYR A 35 -0.55 4.12 12.31
CA TYR A 35 0.14 3.60 11.14
C TYR A 35 -0.84 3.48 9.97
N TRP A 36 -0.37 3.89 8.79
CA TRP A 36 -1.11 3.80 7.55
C TRP A 36 -0.30 2.98 6.56
N ALA A 37 -0.90 1.97 5.96
CA ALA A 37 -0.27 1.20 4.89
C ALA A 37 -0.87 1.60 3.54
N LEU A 38 -0.02 2.03 2.62
CA LEU A 38 -0.36 2.38 1.25
C LEU A 38 0.06 1.24 0.34
N TYR A 39 -0.91 0.56 -0.26
CA TYR A 39 -0.69 -0.62 -1.07
C TYR A 39 -0.59 -0.26 -2.55
N TYR A 40 0.51 -0.66 -3.16
CA TYR A 40 0.80 -0.53 -4.58
C TYR A 40 0.92 -1.94 -5.16
N PHE A 41 -0.15 -2.46 -5.76
CA PHE A 41 -0.18 -3.80 -6.33
C PHE A 41 0.47 -3.82 -7.71
N TYR A 42 1.33 -4.80 -7.96
CA TYR A 42 2.01 -5.01 -9.24
C TYR A 42 2.46 -6.46 -9.38
N TRP A 43 2.49 -7.00 -10.60
CA TRP A 43 2.85 -8.41 -10.84
C TRP A 43 4.32 -8.63 -11.23
N ALA A 44 5.00 -7.62 -11.79
CA ALA A 44 6.36 -7.81 -12.32
C ALA A 44 7.27 -6.57 -12.33
N GLN A 45 6.73 -5.36 -12.16
CA GLN A 45 7.50 -4.12 -12.25
C GLN A 45 7.19 -3.24 -11.04
N THR A 46 8.23 -2.66 -10.43
CA THR A 46 8.11 -1.67 -9.36
C THR A 46 7.16 -0.54 -9.79
N PRO A 47 6.34 0.02 -8.88
CA PRO A 47 5.44 1.10 -9.23
C PRO A 47 6.21 2.30 -9.81
N PRO A 48 5.68 2.96 -10.86
CA PRO A 48 6.20 4.23 -11.32
C PRO A 48 6.34 5.24 -10.16
N PRO A 49 7.33 6.14 -10.17
CA PRO A 49 7.51 7.14 -9.10
C PRO A 49 6.26 7.97 -8.78
N ALA A 50 5.44 8.21 -9.82
CA ALA A 50 4.21 9.01 -9.74
C ALA A 50 2.96 8.20 -9.36
N ALA A 51 3.03 6.87 -9.30
CA ALA A 51 1.87 6.03 -9.03
C ALA A 51 1.26 6.35 -7.65
N THR A 52 -0.06 6.41 -7.59
CA THR A 52 -0.82 6.53 -6.34
C THR A 52 -1.14 5.15 -5.78
N PRO A 53 -1.44 5.01 -4.47
CA PRO A 53 -1.82 3.73 -3.91
C PRO A 53 -3.16 3.24 -4.48
N HIS A 54 -3.26 1.93 -4.72
CA HIS A 54 -4.51 1.28 -5.11
C HIS A 54 -5.44 1.10 -3.91
N TRP A 55 -4.83 0.91 -2.72
CA TRP A 55 -5.57 0.70 -1.48
C TRP A 55 -4.85 1.31 -0.29
N MET A 56 -5.61 1.62 0.76
CA MET A 56 -5.08 2.08 2.03
C MET A 56 -5.67 1.29 3.19
N GLU A 57 -4.84 0.97 4.17
CA GLU A 57 -5.27 0.41 5.44
C GLU A 57 -4.80 1.30 6.59
N GLY A 58 -5.71 1.62 7.49
CA GLY A 58 -5.42 2.39 8.68
C GLY A 58 -6.55 3.32 9.11
N PRO A 59 -6.33 4.09 10.18
CA PRO A 59 -5.12 4.04 11.01
C PRO A 59 -5.08 2.77 11.88
N LEU A 60 -3.91 2.13 11.98
CA LEU A 60 -3.64 0.98 12.85
C LEU A 60 -2.81 1.39 14.07
N GLY A 61 -3.03 0.71 15.20
CA GLY A 61 -2.32 1.00 16.45
C GLY A 61 -0.86 0.53 16.48
N GLU A 62 -0.52 -0.49 15.68
CA GLU A 62 0.82 -1.07 15.63
C GLU A 62 1.22 -1.48 14.22
N VAL A 63 2.52 -1.36 13.91
CA VAL A 63 3.08 -1.74 12.60
C VAL A 63 2.99 -3.24 12.32
N GLY A 64 2.87 -4.07 13.36
CA GLY A 64 2.75 -5.53 13.23
C GLY A 64 1.38 -6.01 12.77
N ALA A 65 0.36 -5.16 12.84
CA ALA A 65 -1.01 -5.48 12.41
C ALA A 65 -1.22 -5.26 10.90
N ILE A 66 -0.24 -4.66 10.21
CA ILE A 66 -0.30 -4.38 8.77
C ILE A 66 -0.15 -5.68 7.99
N ARG A 67 -1.11 -5.93 7.09
CA ARG A 67 -1.05 -7.08 6.18
C ARG A 67 0.06 -6.91 5.17
N SER A 68 0.68 -8.01 4.76
CA SER A 68 1.52 -8.02 3.56
C SER A 68 0.67 -7.74 2.29
N PRO A 69 1.27 -7.27 1.18
CA PRO A 69 0.54 -7.05 -0.07
C PRO A 69 -0.27 -8.27 -0.53
N TYR A 70 0.28 -9.49 -0.43
CA TYR A 70 -0.45 -10.73 -0.73
C TYR A 70 -1.67 -10.92 0.17
N GLU A 71 -1.50 -10.75 1.49
CA GLU A 71 -2.59 -10.90 2.46
C GLU A 71 -3.69 -9.85 2.25
N MET A 72 -3.31 -8.61 1.94
CA MET A 72 -4.27 -7.55 1.62
C MET A 72 -5.00 -7.85 0.31
N LYS A 73 -4.28 -8.25 -0.75
CA LYS A 73 -4.92 -8.62 -2.01
C LYS A 73 -5.95 -9.73 -1.82
N LYS A 74 -5.56 -10.80 -1.10
CA LYS A 74 -6.47 -11.90 -0.79
C LYS A 74 -7.68 -11.44 0.02
N PHE A 75 -7.48 -10.57 1.00
CA PHE A 75 -8.58 -9.99 1.78
C PHE A 75 -9.56 -9.20 0.88
N LEU A 76 -9.04 -8.37 -0.02
CA LEU A 76 -9.86 -7.60 -0.98
C LEU A 76 -10.68 -8.50 -1.89
N GLU A 77 -10.07 -9.58 -2.41
CA GLU A 77 -10.78 -10.61 -3.18
C GLU A 77 -11.90 -11.28 -2.37
N GLU A 78 -11.65 -11.58 -1.09
CA GLU A 78 -12.63 -12.22 -0.19
C GLU A 78 -13.82 -11.30 0.14
N VAL A 79 -13.61 -9.99 0.24
CA VAL A 79 -14.69 -9.01 0.50
C VAL A 79 -15.40 -8.52 -0.76
N GLY A 80 -14.96 -8.97 -1.95
CA GLY A 80 -15.58 -8.65 -3.23
C GLY A 80 -15.15 -7.32 -3.84
N GLU A 81 -14.00 -6.77 -3.41
CA GLU A 81 -13.40 -5.60 -4.05
C GLU A 81 -12.81 -5.98 -5.43
N PRO A 82 -12.80 -5.03 -6.39
CA PRO A 82 -12.27 -5.28 -7.72
C PRO A 82 -10.78 -5.63 -7.67
N ASP A 83 -10.35 -6.51 -8.57
CA ASP A 83 -8.93 -6.89 -8.66
C ASP A 83 -8.12 -5.71 -9.23
N PHE A 84 -7.17 -5.23 -8.44
CA PHE A 84 -6.24 -4.17 -8.81
C PHE A 84 -5.05 -4.75 -9.59
N LEU A 85 -5.32 -5.50 -10.66
CA LEU A 85 -4.29 -6.05 -11.53
C LEU A 85 -3.83 -5.00 -12.54
N ASN A 86 -2.59 -4.50 -12.34
CA ASN A 86 -1.83 -3.70 -13.29
C ASN A 86 -2.34 -2.27 -13.58
N ASP A 87 -3.10 -1.65 -12.68
CA ASP A 87 -3.54 -0.25 -12.81
C ASP A 87 -2.49 0.73 -12.23
N VAL A 88 -1.26 0.63 -12.74
CA VAL A 88 -0.17 1.60 -12.46
C VAL A 88 -0.04 2.59 -13.62
N ASP A 89 -1.13 3.31 -13.92
CA ASP A 89 -1.10 4.44 -14.87
C ASP A 89 -0.44 5.70 -14.26
#